data_AF-A0A7V9R5X6-F1
#
_entry.id   AF-A0A7V9R5X6-F1
#
_cell.length_a   1.000
_cell.length_b   1.000
_cell.length_c   1.000
_cell.angle_alpha   90.00
_cell.angle_beta   90.00
_cell.angle_gamma   90.00
#
_symmetry.space_group_name_H-M   'P 1'
#
loop_
_entity.id
_entity.type
_entity.pdbx_description
1 polymer ?
#
loop_
_entity_poly.entity_id
_entity_poly.type
_entity_poly.pdbx_seq_one_letter_code
_entity_poly.pdbx_strand_id
1 'polypeptide(L)'
;MANWKLSDTAIKKQIADAKEKTRIADALEPQAKSAHYDPTTSRIVVTLSNGADFSFSPSSVQELVTAIPKDIAEIDISPSGRTLRWKKLDVDLSLPGLMMGVFGSKLWMAQLGQMGGKSTSRAKTAAARLNGKKGGRPSRAIHAGRTLSTSPSRTVRSVAGSALTQRRSDRTVRTVTRASSKTVKSKKK
;
A
#
# COMPACT_ATOMS: atom_id res chain seq x y z
N MET A 1 -12.72 -14.74 36.09
CA MET A 1 -11.35 -14.21 35.90
C MET A 1 -10.68 -15.02 34.80
N ALA A 2 -10.22 -14.40 33.71
CA ALA A 2 -9.64 -15.13 32.57
C ALA A 2 -8.22 -15.63 32.91
N ASN A 3 -7.98 -16.92 32.69
CA ASN A 3 -6.76 -17.62 33.08
C ASN A 3 -5.73 -17.53 31.92
N TRP A 4 -4.79 -16.58 31.99
CA TRP A 4 -3.81 -16.28 30.94
C TRP A 4 -2.51 -17.09 31.08
N LYS A 5 -2.59 -18.41 31.28
CA LYS A 5 -1.38 -19.24 31.32
C LYS A 5 -0.85 -19.51 29.90
N LEU A 6 0.03 -18.63 29.42
CA LEU A 6 0.93 -18.94 28.29
C LEU A 6 1.92 -20.02 28.75
N SER A 7 1.97 -21.16 28.08
CA SER A 7 2.95 -22.20 28.38
C SER A 7 4.32 -21.81 27.85
N ASP A 8 5.40 -22.17 28.56
CA ASP A 8 6.78 -21.95 28.12
C ASP A 8 7.06 -22.50 26.72
N THR A 9 6.36 -23.57 26.34
CA THR A 9 6.42 -24.16 24.99
C THR A 9 5.84 -23.23 23.92
N ALA A 10 4.75 -22.53 24.21
CA ALA A 10 4.14 -21.56 23.31
C ALA A 10 5.04 -20.32 23.14
N ILE A 11 5.67 -19.87 24.24
CA ILE A 11 6.63 -18.75 24.21
C ILE A 11 7.85 -19.13 23.37
N LYS A 12 8.46 -20.30 23.61
CA LYS A 12 9.62 -20.77 22.85
C LYS A 12 9.30 -20.92 21.36
N LYS A 13 8.11 -21.43 21.03
CA LYS A 13 7.65 -21.55 19.64
C LYS A 13 7.48 -20.19 18.98
N GLN A 14 6.85 -19.23 19.65
CA GLN A 14 6.72 -17.86 19.13
C GLN A 14 8.09 -17.20 18.86
N ILE A 15 9.07 -17.41 19.75
CA ILE A 15 10.43 -16.90 19.55
C ILE A 15 11.08 -17.54 18.32
N ALA A 16 10.94 -18.86 18.15
CA ALA A 16 11.48 -19.57 16.99
C ALA A 16 10.84 -19.08 15.67
N ASP A 17 9.51 -18.96 15.64
CA ASP A 17 8.77 -18.47 14.48
C ASP A 17 9.15 -17.02 14.13
N ALA A 18 9.37 -16.17 15.14
CA ALA A 18 9.83 -14.80 14.95
C ALA A 18 11.26 -14.76 14.37
N LYS A 19 12.17 -15.59 14.89
CA LYS A 19 13.55 -15.70 14.39
C LYS A 19 13.60 -16.14 12.93
N GLU A 20 12.78 -17.12 12.56
CA GLU A 20 12.76 -17.62 11.18
C GLU A 20 12.20 -16.58 10.21
N LYS A 21 11.14 -15.86 10.61
CA LYS A 21 10.62 -14.73 9.82
C LYS A 21 11.67 -13.65 9.62
N THR A 22 12.41 -13.30 10.68
CA THR A 22 13.51 -12.34 10.58
C THR A 22 14.60 -12.83 9.64
N ARG A 23 15.01 -14.11 9.74
CA ARG A 23 16.04 -14.68 8.85
C ARG A 23 15.62 -14.67 7.38
N ILE A 24 14.37 -15.05 7.09
CA ILE A 24 13.82 -15.02 5.73
C ILE A 24 13.79 -13.57 5.22
N ALA A 25 13.36 -12.63 6.05
CA ALA A 25 13.36 -11.21 5.72
C ALA A 25 14.77 -10.68 5.46
N ASP A 26 15.75 -11.04 6.29
CA ASP A 26 17.15 -10.61 6.12
C ASP A 26 17.77 -11.13 4.81
N ALA A 27 17.36 -12.30 4.34
CA ALA A 27 17.84 -12.88 3.09
C ALA A 27 17.16 -12.30 1.84
N LEU A 28 15.92 -11.83 1.95
CA LEU A 28 15.09 -11.41 0.81
C LEU A 28 14.93 -9.89 0.70
N GLU A 29 15.03 -9.16 1.80
CA GLU A 29 14.74 -7.73 1.82
C GLU A 29 15.97 -6.91 1.38
N PRO A 30 15.81 -6.02 0.40
CA PRO A 30 16.89 -5.12 -0.01
C PRO A 30 17.29 -4.18 1.12
N GLN A 31 18.58 -4.16 1.45
CA GLN A 31 19.18 -3.23 2.40
C GLN A 31 19.48 -1.87 1.74
N ALA A 32 19.40 -0.77 2.49
CA ALA A 32 19.86 0.54 2.03
C ALA A 32 21.39 0.59 1.91
N LYS A 33 21.89 1.01 0.74
CA LYS A 33 23.32 1.30 0.49
C LYS A 33 23.64 2.78 0.68
N SER A 34 22.73 3.65 0.29
CA SER A 34 22.85 5.09 0.48
C SER A 34 21.47 5.72 0.62
N ALA A 35 21.42 6.87 1.26
CA ALA A 35 20.21 7.66 1.45
C ALA A 35 20.59 9.14 1.43
N HIS A 36 19.80 9.96 0.76
CA HIS A 36 19.99 11.40 0.76
C HIS A 36 18.64 12.12 0.61
N TYR A 37 18.59 13.35 1.06
CA TYR A 37 17.47 14.25 0.81
C TYR A 37 17.73 15.05 -0.47
N ASP A 38 16.83 14.96 -1.43
CA ASP A 38 16.79 15.82 -2.62
C ASP A 38 15.88 17.03 -2.35
N PRO A 39 16.44 18.24 -2.18
CA PRO A 39 15.66 19.45 -1.95
C PRO A 39 14.89 19.92 -3.19
N THR A 40 15.25 19.45 -4.39
CA THR A 40 14.59 19.83 -5.66
C THR A 40 13.20 19.22 -5.75
N THR A 41 13.10 17.94 -5.36
CA THR A 41 11.84 17.19 -5.39
C THR A 41 11.20 17.06 -4.00
N SER A 42 11.85 17.57 -2.96
CA SER A 42 11.48 17.42 -1.54
C SER A 42 11.26 15.97 -1.15
N ARG A 43 12.21 15.09 -1.53
CA ARG A 43 12.13 13.65 -1.32
C ARG A 43 13.36 13.10 -0.64
N ILE A 44 13.16 12.09 0.18
CA ILE A 44 14.24 11.20 0.62
C ILE A 44 14.37 10.11 -0.43
N VAL A 45 15.57 9.94 -0.97
CA VAL A 45 15.92 8.93 -1.96
C VAL A 45 16.86 7.93 -1.30
N VAL A 46 16.49 6.66 -1.35
CA VAL A 46 17.25 5.54 -0.80
C VAL A 46 17.63 4.61 -1.94
N THR A 47 18.93 4.43 -2.16
CA THR A 47 19.43 3.45 -3.13
C THR A 47 19.62 2.12 -2.41
N LEU A 48 18.93 1.10 -2.89
CA LEU A 48 18.92 -0.23 -2.31
C LEU A 48 20.06 -1.10 -2.84
N SER A 49 20.39 -2.16 -2.11
CA SER A 49 21.46 -3.10 -2.43
C SER A 49 21.27 -3.80 -3.78
N ASN A 50 20.02 -4.02 -4.18
CA ASN A 50 19.62 -4.59 -5.47
C ASN A 50 19.65 -3.58 -6.63
N GLY A 51 20.05 -2.32 -6.39
CA GLY A 51 20.13 -1.28 -7.40
C GLY A 51 18.83 -0.54 -7.69
N ALA A 52 17.73 -0.86 -6.99
CA ALA A 52 16.50 -0.09 -7.09
C ALA A 52 16.57 1.16 -6.20
N ASP A 53 15.93 2.24 -6.65
CA ASP A 53 15.74 3.45 -5.84
C ASP A 53 14.33 3.46 -5.24
N PHE A 54 14.26 3.66 -3.93
CA PHE A 54 13.03 3.89 -3.20
C PHE A 54 12.99 5.37 -2.76
N SER A 55 11.89 6.06 -3.05
CA SER A 55 11.75 7.47 -2.67
C SER A 55 10.40 7.78 -2.04
N PHE A 56 10.41 8.66 -1.04
CA PHE A 56 9.22 9.10 -0.33
C PHE A 56 9.34 10.57 0.11
N SER A 57 8.20 11.21 0.37
CA SER A 57 8.14 12.58 0.87
C SER A 57 8.27 12.58 2.39
N PRO A 58 9.16 13.39 2.99
CA PRO A 58 9.24 13.53 4.45
C PRO A 58 7.89 13.93 5.08
N SER A 59 7.11 14.77 4.39
CA SER A 59 5.78 15.20 4.85
C SER A 59 4.73 14.10 4.95
N SER A 60 4.98 12.93 4.34
CA SER A 60 4.12 11.75 4.50
C SER A 60 4.47 10.93 5.73
N VAL A 61 5.67 11.09 6.27
CA VAL A 61 6.12 10.36 7.48
C VAL A 61 5.74 11.16 8.70
N GLN A 62 4.99 10.56 9.62
CA GLN A 62 4.49 11.21 10.84
C GLN A 62 5.62 11.88 11.66
N GLU A 63 6.75 11.19 11.78
CA GLU A 63 7.90 11.62 12.59
C GLU A 63 8.74 12.73 11.92
N LEU A 64 8.55 12.98 10.62
CA LEU A 64 9.32 13.98 9.86
C LEU A 64 8.49 15.19 9.43
N VAL A 65 7.19 15.25 9.77
CA VAL A 65 6.27 16.30 9.29
C VAL A 65 6.72 17.71 9.69
N THR A 66 7.24 17.85 10.91
CA THR A 66 7.65 19.14 11.49
C THR A 66 9.15 19.40 11.37
N ALA A 67 9.90 18.48 10.75
CA ALA A 67 11.34 18.61 10.63
C ALA A 67 11.72 19.63 9.55
N ILE A 68 12.78 20.39 9.80
CA ILE A 68 13.32 21.32 8.81
C ILE A 68 14.17 20.57 7.79
N PRO A 69 14.27 21.05 6.53
CA PRO A 69 15.03 20.37 5.47
C PRO A 69 16.50 20.10 5.83
N LYS A 70 17.12 20.97 6.64
CA LYS A 70 18.51 20.79 7.10
C LYS A 70 18.66 19.54 7.97
N ASP A 71 17.74 19.33 8.90
CA ASP A 71 17.78 18.17 9.79
C ASP A 71 17.39 16.89 9.04
N ILE A 72 16.47 16.99 8.09
CA ILE A 72 16.09 15.87 7.21
C ILE A 72 17.26 15.40 6.34
N ALA A 73 18.15 16.31 5.93
CA ALA A 73 19.31 15.96 5.10
C ALA A 73 20.38 15.15 5.85
N GLU A 74 20.38 15.18 7.19
CA GLU A 74 21.31 14.43 8.03
C GLU A 74 20.79 13.02 8.28
N ILE A 75 20.88 12.17 7.25
CA ILE A 75 20.43 10.78 7.26
C ILE A 75 21.61 9.86 7.52
N ASP A 76 21.50 9.04 8.56
CA ASP A 76 22.39 7.92 8.83
C ASP A 76 21.69 6.59 8.51
N ILE A 77 22.44 5.62 8.01
CA ILE A 77 21.92 4.28 7.75
C ILE A 77 22.44 3.35 8.84
N SER A 78 21.57 2.48 9.37
CA SER A 78 22.00 1.46 10.33
C SER A 78 23.02 0.50 9.68
N PRO A 79 23.93 -0.12 10.45
CA PRO A 79 24.88 -1.10 9.89
C PRO A 79 24.22 -2.27 9.14
N SER A 80 22.96 -2.60 9.50
CA SER A 80 22.15 -3.60 8.82
C SER A 80 21.49 -3.11 7.52
N GLY A 81 21.49 -1.80 7.25
CA GLY A 81 20.80 -1.19 6.11
C GLY A 81 19.27 -1.23 6.20
N ARG A 82 18.71 -1.56 7.37
CA ARG A 82 17.26 -1.76 7.58
C ARG A 82 16.55 -0.55 8.18
N THR A 83 17.31 0.38 8.76
CA THR A 83 16.77 1.56 9.43
C THR A 83 17.47 2.81 8.91
N LEU A 84 16.67 3.84 8.66
CA LEU A 84 17.14 5.21 8.41
C LEU A 84 17.01 5.99 9.71
N ARG A 85 18.11 6.63 10.14
CA ARG A 85 18.22 7.32 11.41
C ARG A 85 18.47 8.81 11.18
N TRP A 86 17.77 9.64 11.93
CA TRP A 86 18.03 11.07 12.03
C TRP A 86 18.42 11.40 13.47
N LYS A 87 19.73 11.51 13.73
CA LYS A 87 20.26 11.72 15.10
C LYS A 87 19.70 12.97 15.77
N LYS A 88 19.56 14.08 15.03
CA LYS A 88 19.05 15.34 15.57
C LYS A 88 17.55 15.30 15.91
N LEU A 89 16.80 14.49 15.18
CA LEU A 89 15.36 14.36 15.34
C LEU A 89 15.00 13.25 16.35
N ASP A 90 15.97 12.42 16.74
CA ASP A 90 15.78 11.19 17.51
C ASP A 90 14.74 10.25 16.86
N VAL A 91 14.87 10.10 15.54
CA VAL A 91 13.92 9.36 14.69
C VAL A 91 14.62 8.19 14.01
N ASP A 92 14.01 7.01 14.13
CA ASP A 92 14.45 5.76 13.51
C ASP A 92 13.31 5.16 12.67
N LEU A 93 13.46 5.19 11.35
CA LEU A 93 12.45 4.65 10.43
C LEU A 93 12.88 3.30 9.86
N SER A 94 12.02 2.30 10.00
CA SER A 94 12.20 1.00 9.37
C SER A 94 12.01 1.09 7.86
N LEU A 95 13.06 0.80 7.09
CA LEU A 95 13.02 0.77 5.63
C LEU A 95 12.02 -0.28 5.10
N PRO A 96 11.98 -1.54 5.59
CA PRO A 96 10.93 -2.50 5.20
C PRO A 96 9.52 -1.99 5.51
N GLY A 97 9.32 -1.32 6.66
CA GLY A 97 8.05 -0.70 7.00
C GLY A 97 7.63 0.37 5.99
N LEU A 98 8.55 1.26 5.63
CA LEU A 98 8.31 2.29 4.62
C LEU A 98 8.01 1.69 3.23
N MET A 99 8.71 0.62 2.85
CA MET A 99 8.46 -0.08 1.58
C MET A 99 7.10 -0.78 1.54
N MET A 100 6.58 -1.23 2.70
CA MET A 100 5.20 -1.72 2.84
C MET A 100 4.16 -0.61 2.93
N GLY A 101 4.57 0.66 2.86
CA GLY A 101 3.69 1.82 2.92
C GLY A 101 3.27 2.23 4.34
N VAL A 102 4.00 1.81 5.37
CA VAL A 102 3.77 2.23 6.75
C VAL A 102 4.57 3.51 7.03
N PHE A 103 3.89 4.66 7.06
CA PHE A 103 4.52 5.97 7.27
C PHE A 103 4.21 6.59 8.65
N GLY A 104 3.54 5.86 9.53
CA GLY A 104 3.23 6.32 10.88
C GLY A 104 2.13 5.48 11.53
N SER A 105 1.53 6.04 12.57
CA SER A 105 0.42 5.43 13.31
C SER A 105 -0.80 5.16 12.42
N LYS A 106 -1.68 4.24 12.85
CA LYS A 106 -2.94 3.97 12.12
C LYS A 106 -3.80 5.23 11.95
N LEU A 107 -3.84 6.10 12.96
CA LEU A 107 -4.58 7.35 12.90
C LEU A 107 -3.97 8.31 11.87
N TRP A 108 -2.64 8.45 11.87
CA TRP A 108 -1.91 9.24 10.88
C TRP A 108 -2.17 8.76 9.46
N MET A 109 -2.08 7.46 9.23
CA MET A 109 -2.34 6.85 7.93
C MET A 109 -3.78 7.06 7.47
N ALA A 110 -4.76 6.98 8.38
CA ALA A 110 -6.15 7.29 8.08
C ALA A 110 -6.32 8.77 7.69
N GLN A 111 -5.68 9.69 8.40
CA GLN A 111 -5.71 11.12 8.10
C GLN A 111 -5.06 11.43 6.75
N LEU A 112 -3.89 10.87 6.45
CA LEU A 112 -3.24 10.98 5.14
C LEU A 112 -4.16 10.47 4.01
N GLY A 113 -4.79 9.32 4.22
CA GLY A 113 -5.76 8.76 3.27
C GLY A 113 -6.96 9.69 3.05
N GLN A 114 -7.50 10.29 4.12
CA GLN A 114 -8.58 11.27 4.02
C GLN A 114 -8.15 12.54 3.27
N MET A 115 -6.95 13.07 3.55
CA MET A 115 -6.40 14.24 2.86
C MET A 115 -6.21 13.97 1.36
N GLY A 116 -5.63 12.82 0.99
CA GLY A 116 -5.51 12.40 -0.40
C GLY A 116 -6.87 12.14 -1.08
N GLY A 117 -7.84 11.62 -0.32
CA GLY A 117 -9.22 11.43 -0.74
C GLY A 117 -9.92 12.75 -1.09
N LYS A 118 -9.74 13.78 -0.26
CA LYS A 118 -10.28 15.14 -0.45
C LYS A 118 -9.63 15.93 -1.58
N SER A 119 -8.42 15.55 -2.01
CA SER A 119 -7.73 16.25 -3.11
C SER A 119 -8.60 16.26 -4.37
N THR A 120 -8.90 17.44 -4.90
CA THR A 120 -9.68 17.67 -6.13
C THR A 120 -8.79 18.25 -7.23
N SER A 121 -7.86 17.46 -7.76
CA SER A 121 -7.03 17.92 -8.89
C SER A 121 -7.83 17.91 -10.20
N ARG A 122 -7.47 18.77 -11.17
CA ARG A 122 -8.08 18.75 -12.52
C ARG A 122 -8.02 17.35 -13.14
N ALA A 123 -6.90 16.66 -12.97
CA ALA A 123 -6.71 15.29 -13.43
C ALA A 123 -7.68 14.30 -12.75
N LYS A 124 -7.83 14.39 -11.43
CA LYS A 124 -8.77 13.54 -10.68
C LYS A 124 -10.22 13.82 -11.06
N THR A 125 -10.59 15.09 -11.23
CA THR A 125 -11.93 15.48 -11.68
C THR A 125 -12.23 15.00 -13.10
N ALA A 126 -11.26 15.14 -14.03
CA ALA A 126 -11.40 14.63 -15.39
C ALA A 126 -11.55 13.10 -15.40
N ALA A 127 -10.71 12.39 -14.65
CA ALA A 127 -10.80 10.94 -14.50
C ALA A 127 -12.13 10.50 -13.88
N ALA A 128 -12.62 11.20 -12.85
CA ALA A 128 -13.90 10.93 -12.21
C ALA A 128 -15.08 11.08 -13.19
N ARG A 129 -15.07 12.12 -14.04
CA ARG A 129 -16.08 12.28 -15.11
C ARG A 129 -16.03 11.15 -16.13
N LEU A 130 -14.82 10.77 -16.59
CA LEU A 130 -14.64 9.65 -17.51
C LEU A 130 -15.12 8.32 -16.91
N ASN A 131 -14.87 8.10 -15.61
CA ASN A 131 -15.33 6.92 -14.89
C ASN A 131 -16.84 6.95 -14.68
N GLY A 132 -17.43 8.11 -14.36
CA GLY A 132 -18.88 8.27 -14.24
C GLY A 132 -19.63 7.94 -15.53
N LYS A 133 -19.05 8.27 -16.71
CA LYS A 133 -19.61 7.89 -18.02
C LYS A 133 -19.63 6.37 -18.26
N LYS A 134 -18.76 5.61 -17.60
CA LYS A 134 -18.70 4.13 -17.67
C LYS A 134 -19.68 3.45 -16.69
N GLY A 135 -20.46 4.24 -15.95
CA GLY A 135 -21.40 3.76 -14.93
C GLY A 135 -20.93 4.07 -13.51
N GLY A 136 -21.84 4.66 -12.72
CA GLY A 136 -21.64 4.92 -11.29
C GLY A 136 -22.15 3.78 -10.41
N ARG A 137 -22.09 3.99 -9.08
CA ARG A 137 -22.69 3.08 -8.08
C ARG A 137 -24.13 2.79 -8.52
N PRO A 138 -24.49 1.52 -8.80
CA PRO A 138 -25.85 1.19 -9.25
C PRO A 138 -26.83 1.76 -8.24
N SER A 139 -27.83 2.51 -8.72
CA SER A 139 -28.87 3.04 -7.85
C SER A 139 -29.55 1.86 -7.18
N ARG A 140 -29.76 1.95 -5.87
CA ARG A 140 -30.51 0.94 -5.14
C ARG A 140 -31.95 1.10 -5.61
N ALA A 141 -32.33 0.42 -6.69
CA ALA A 141 -33.70 0.38 -7.15
C ALA A 141 -34.54 -0.22 -6.01
N ILE A 142 -35.35 0.64 -5.41
CA ILE A 142 -36.40 0.28 -4.48
C ILE A 142 -37.18 -0.86 -5.14
N HIS A 143 -37.24 -2.02 -4.50
CA HIS A 143 -38.19 -3.08 -4.85
C HIS A 143 -39.61 -2.58 -4.56
N ALA A 144 -40.10 -1.67 -5.40
CA ALA A 144 -41.51 -1.33 -5.46
C ALA A 144 -42.17 -2.37 -6.36
N GLY A 145 -42.91 -3.30 -5.75
CA GLY A 145 -43.79 -4.22 -6.48
C GLY A 145 -43.54 -5.70 -6.22
N ARG A 146 -43.92 -6.18 -5.03
CA ARG A 146 -44.48 -7.53 -4.91
C ARG A 146 -45.47 -7.57 -3.73
N THR A 147 -46.67 -7.06 -3.98
CA THR A 147 -47.85 -7.43 -3.18
C THR A 147 -48.12 -8.91 -3.46
N LEU A 148 -47.94 -9.76 -2.46
CA LEU A 148 -48.38 -11.15 -2.54
C LEU A 148 -49.88 -11.18 -2.28
N SER A 149 -50.64 -11.35 -3.37
CA SER A 149 -52.05 -11.74 -3.34
C SER A 149 -52.18 -13.20 -2.90
N THR A 150 -53.23 -13.45 -2.14
CA THR A 150 -53.56 -14.65 -1.38
C THR A 150 -54.18 -15.77 -2.23
N SER A 151 -53.67 -17.00 -2.06
CA SER A 151 -54.33 -18.33 -2.15
C SER A 151 -54.88 -18.91 -3.48
N PRO A 152 -55.16 -20.24 -3.58
CA PRO A 152 -54.66 -21.40 -2.80
C PRO A 152 -54.26 -22.64 -3.67
N SER A 153 -53.84 -23.70 -2.95
CA SER A 153 -53.94 -25.13 -3.31
C SER A 153 -52.78 -25.84 -4.04
N ARG A 154 -51.87 -26.35 -3.21
CA ARG A 154 -51.52 -27.79 -3.06
C ARG A 154 -51.52 -28.66 -4.32
N THR A 155 -50.33 -29.11 -4.74
CA THR A 155 -50.03 -30.52 -5.05
C THR A 155 -48.52 -30.74 -4.92
N VAL A 156 -48.14 -31.81 -4.21
CA VAL A 156 -46.76 -32.18 -3.85
C VAL A 156 -46.31 -33.34 -4.74
N ARG A 157 -45.18 -33.21 -5.44
CA ARG A 157 -44.31 -34.31 -5.92
C ARG A 157 -43.04 -33.68 -6.54
N SER A 158 -41.86 -33.73 -5.91
CA SER A 158 -40.89 -34.83 -5.77
C SER A 158 -39.88 -34.95 -6.94
N VAL A 159 -38.60 -34.87 -6.52
CA VAL A 159 -37.31 -35.42 -7.02
C VAL A 159 -36.53 -34.87 -8.25
N ALA A 160 -35.29 -34.46 -7.92
CA ALA A 160 -33.98 -34.85 -8.49
C ALA A 160 -33.37 -34.18 -9.74
N GLY A 161 -32.05 -33.94 -9.64
CA GLY A 161 -31.07 -33.74 -10.73
C GLY A 161 -30.73 -32.27 -11.02
N SER A 162 -29.69 -31.63 -10.48
CA SER A 162 -28.25 -31.82 -10.71
C SER A 162 -27.82 -31.72 -12.19
N ALA A 163 -27.21 -30.58 -12.58
CA ALA A 163 -26.13 -30.52 -13.57
C ALA A 163 -25.58 -29.08 -13.76
N LEU A 164 -24.25 -28.96 -13.63
CA LEU A 164 -23.31 -28.31 -14.56
C LEU A 164 -23.63 -26.87 -15.02
N THR A 165 -22.76 -25.88 -14.86
CA THR A 165 -21.59 -25.72 -15.74
C THR A 165 -20.81 -24.49 -15.30
N GLN A 166 -19.53 -24.65 -14.93
CA GLN A 166 -18.64 -23.51 -14.67
C GLN A 166 -17.74 -23.30 -15.90
N ARG A 167 -18.00 -22.20 -16.61
CA ARG A 167 -17.35 -21.84 -17.87
C ARG A 167 -16.08 -21.02 -17.61
N ARG A 168 -14.99 -21.46 -18.24
CA ARG A 168 -13.66 -20.84 -18.34
C ARG A 168 -13.70 -19.47 -19.02
N SER A 169 -12.75 -18.60 -18.64
CA SER A 169 -11.69 -18.00 -19.48
C SER A 169 -11.20 -16.70 -18.82
N ASP A 170 -9.99 -16.64 -18.27
CA ASP A 170 -8.72 -16.42 -18.98
C ASP A 170 -8.61 -14.99 -19.54
N ARG A 171 -7.79 -14.14 -18.89
CA ARG A 171 -7.54 -12.75 -19.28
C ARG A 171 -6.03 -12.52 -19.31
N THR A 172 -5.46 -12.67 -20.51
CA THR A 172 -4.08 -12.33 -20.85
C THR A 172 -3.85 -10.82 -20.73
N VAL A 173 -2.75 -10.45 -20.07
CA VAL A 173 -2.27 -9.09 -19.85
C VAL A 173 -1.57 -8.59 -21.11
N ARG A 174 -1.99 -7.44 -21.65
CA ARG A 174 -1.26 -6.71 -22.70
C ARG A 174 -0.29 -5.72 -22.06
N THR A 175 1.00 -5.94 -22.30
CA THR A 175 2.10 -5.00 -22.06
C THR A 175 2.06 -3.87 -23.08
N VAL A 176 2.28 -2.63 -22.63
CA VAL A 176 2.56 -1.49 -23.52
C VAL A 176 3.88 -0.87 -23.08
N THR A 177 4.91 -1.13 -23.88
CA THR A 177 6.24 -0.52 -23.79
C THR A 177 6.19 0.84 -24.46
N ARG A 178 6.61 1.91 -23.78
CA ARG A 178 6.76 3.26 -24.37
C ARG A 178 8.19 3.74 -24.14
N ALA A 179 9.00 3.76 -25.19
CA ALA A 179 10.34 4.33 -25.17
C ALA A 179 10.28 5.81 -25.57
N SER A 180 10.93 6.65 -24.75
CA SER A 180 11.02 8.11 -24.88
C SER A 180 12.13 8.55 -25.84
N SER A 181 11.83 9.64 -26.52
CA SER A 181 12.69 10.51 -27.32
C SER A 181 13.82 11.13 -26.49
N LYS A 182 15.04 11.21 -27.06
CA LYS A 182 16.13 12.08 -26.56
C LYS A 182 16.39 13.20 -27.58
N THR A 183 16.31 14.44 -27.11
CA THR A 183 16.81 15.65 -27.76
C THR A 183 18.02 16.14 -26.96
N VAL A 184 19.18 16.27 -27.60
CA VAL A 184 20.39 16.88 -27.00
C VAL A 184 20.57 18.28 -27.58
N LYS A 185 20.63 19.29 -26.70
CA LYS A 185 21.11 20.65 -27.00
C LYS A 185 22.57 20.74 -26.57
N SER A 186 23.42 21.24 -27.47
CA SER A 186 24.78 21.71 -27.17
C SER A 186 24.85 23.20 -27.48
N LYS A 187 25.22 24.03 -26.50
CA LYS A 187 25.73 25.38 -26.75
C LYS A 187 26.69 25.76 -25.61
N LYS A 188 27.99 25.72 -25.93
CA LYS A 188 29.07 26.42 -25.23
C LYS A 188 28.99 27.91 -25.58
N LYS A 189 29.16 28.77 -24.59
CA LYS A 189 30.16 29.85 -24.55
C LYS A 189 30.28 30.35 -23.14
#